data_AF-A0A1E8PJP9-F1
#
_entry.id   AF-A0A1E8PJP9-F1
#
_cell.length_a   1.000
_cell.length_b   1.000
_cell.length_c   1.000
_cell.angle_alpha   90.00
_cell.angle_beta   90.00
_cell.angle_gamma   90.00
#
_symmetry.space_group_name_H-M   'P 1'
#
loop_
_entity.id
_entity.type
_entity.pdbx_description
1 polymer ?
#
loop_
_entity_poly.entity_id
_entity_poly.type
_entity_poly.pdbx_seq_one_letter_code
_entity_poly.pdbx_strand_id
1 'polypeptide(L)'
;MAMNALLAVHPGLRCDNVSLVGPSLALAGLLLLLAALLWHRLLWHRLRWQPAARAPAASARVADLHQQLPKRRATLPAKAPGTAAPPESEPLDQPPFQLAHLDAMFGCDRRLQGEILALFMAETRDRLAGIAHALRCERLAPARMLAQEIVDSSAAIGLLPLQALARQAVHAGFSNDIGALRHLHARLLKALEALSQAVTALQTATALAHDCDDFRHRP
;
A
#
# COMPACT_ATOMS: atom_id res chain seq x y z
N MET A 1 -56.88 -46.15 -22.46
CA MET A 1 -55.43 -46.03 -22.21
C MET A 1 -54.71 -46.11 -23.54
N ALA A 2 -54.43 -44.96 -24.14
CA ALA A 2 -53.77 -44.85 -25.42
C ALA A 2 -52.40 -44.18 -25.18
N MET A 3 -51.35 -44.99 -25.24
CA MET A 3 -49.96 -44.58 -25.38
C MET A 3 -49.64 -44.61 -26.87
N ASN A 4 -49.19 -43.49 -27.43
CA ASN A 4 -48.34 -43.33 -28.63
C ASN A 4 -48.71 -42.06 -29.41
N ALA A 5 -48.05 -40.95 -29.09
CA ALA A 5 -47.80 -39.85 -30.02
C ALA A 5 -46.83 -38.88 -29.34
N LEU A 6 -45.55 -38.91 -29.74
CA LEU A 6 -44.60 -37.78 -29.74
C LEU A 6 -43.23 -38.29 -30.25
N LEU A 7 -43.23 -38.82 -31.47
CA LEU A 7 -42.03 -38.93 -32.30
C LEU A 7 -42.30 -38.12 -33.56
N ALA A 8 -42.10 -36.81 -33.47
CA ALA A 8 -42.16 -35.91 -34.59
C ALA A 8 -41.10 -34.82 -34.41
N VAL A 9 -40.10 -34.90 -35.30
CA VAL A 9 -39.38 -33.76 -35.89
C VAL A 9 -38.40 -33.00 -34.99
N HIS A 10 -37.12 -33.40 -35.06
CA HIS A 10 -36.01 -32.43 -35.15
C HIS A 10 -34.92 -32.99 -36.06
N PRO A 11 -34.90 -32.63 -37.36
CA PRO A 11 -33.75 -32.82 -38.22
C PRO A 11 -32.83 -31.60 -38.09
N GLY A 12 -31.54 -31.84 -37.85
CA GLY A 12 -30.49 -30.85 -38.11
C GLY A 12 -29.85 -30.20 -36.90
N LEU A 13 -29.01 -30.95 -36.19
CA LEU A 13 -27.83 -30.38 -35.52
C LEU A 13 -26.61 -31.26 -35.82
N ARG A 14 -26.22 -31.21 -37.10
CA ARG A 14 -24.86 -31.50 -37.54
C ARG A 14 -24.14 -30.16 -37.61
N CYS A 15 -23.44 -29.78 -36.54
CA CYS A 15 -22.36 -28.79 -36.53
C CYS A 15 -21.57 -28.89 -35.20
N ASP A 16 -20.41 -29.52 -35.31
CA ASP A 16 -19.13 -29.05 -34.79
C ASP A 16 -18.87 -28.96 -33.27
N ASN A 17 -18.10 -29.94 -32.82
CA ASN A 17 -17.37 -30.07 -31.55
C ASN A 17 -16.33 -28.95 -31.29
N VAL A 18 -16.58 -27.69 -31.68
CA VAL A 18 -15.55 -26.62 -31.62
C VAL A 18 -15.90 -25.50 -30.63
N SER A 19 -17.16 -25.33 -30.19
CA SER A 19 -17.51 -24.18 -29.33
C SER A 19 -17.42 -24.37 -27.81
N LEU A 20 -17.23 -25.60 -27.29
CA LEU A 20 -17.09 -25.80 -25.83
C LEU A 20 -15.64 -25.73 -25.31
N VAL A 21 -14.66 -25.73 -26.21
CA VAL A 21 -13.24 -25.75 -25.85
C VAL A 21 -12.74 -24.35 -25.46
N GLY A 22 -13.31 -23.29 -26.06
CA GLY A 22 -12.98 -21.89 -25.76
C GLY A 22 -13.23 -21.47 -24.32
N PRO A 23 -14.45 -21.62 -23.75
CA PRO A 23 -14.73 -21.17 -22.38
C PRO A 23 -14.05 -22.04 -21.33
N SER A 24 -13.88 -23.35 -21.59
CA SER A 24 -13.20 -24.26 -20.67
C SER A 24 -11.69 -23.98 -20.59
N LEU A 25 -11.04 -23.66 -21.72
CA LEU A 25 -9.64 -23.22 -21.72
C LEU A 25 -9.45 -21.85 -21.04
N ALA A 26 -10.39 -20.91 -21.24
CA ALA A 26 -10.33 -19.60 -20.59
C ALA A 26 -10.45 -19.73 -19.06
N LEU A 27 -11.37 -20.58 -18.57
CA LEU A 27 -11.51 -20.87 -17.15
C LEU A 27 -10.30 -21.61 -16.58
N ALA A 28 -9.73 -22.55 -17.33
CA ALA A 28 -8.50 -23.23 -16.94
C ALA A 28 -7.33 -22.25 -16.82
N GLY A 29 -7.20 -21.30 -17.76
CA GLY A 29 -6.19 -20.25 -17.72
C GLY A 29 -6.37 -19.31 -16.52
N LEU A 30 -7.60 -18.91 -16.23
CA LEU A 30 -7.90 -18.08 -15.06
C LEU A 30 -7.59 -18.81 -13.75
N LEU A 31 -7.93 -20.11 -13.64
CA LEU A 31 -7.63 -20.92 -12.47
C LEU A 31 -6.12 -21.11 -12.29
N LEU A 32 -5.37 -21.31 -13.37
CA LEU A 32 -3.91 -21.38 -13.32
C LEU A 32 -3.29 -20.03 -12.92
N LEU A 33 -3.84 -18.91 -13.40
CA LEU A 33 -3.40 -17.57 -13.00
C LEU A 33 -3.67 -17.32 -11.51
N LEU A 34 -4.87 -17.65 -11.03
CA LEU A 34 -5.23 -17.55 -9.61
C LEU A 34 -4.35 -18.47 -8.75
N ALA A 35 -4.12 -19.70 -9.19
CA ALA A 35 -3.22 -20.63 -8.52
C ALA A 35 -1.79 -20.09 -8.48
N ALA A 36 -1.29 -19.49 -9.57
CA ALA A 36 0.04 -18.88 -9.64
C ALA A 36 0.15 -17.64 -8.72
N LEU A 37 -0.89 -16.79 -8.66
CA LEU A 37 -0.92 -15.63 -7.77
C LEU A 37 -1.01 -16.04 -6.30
N LEU A 38 -1.84 -17.03 -5.98
CA LEU A 38 -1.93 -17.60 -4.63
C LEU A 38 -0.63 -18.30 -4.25
N TRP A 39 -0.02 -19.05 -5.17
CA TRP A 39 1.29 -19.68 -4.95
C TRP A 39 2.36 -18.63 -4.74
N HIS A 40 2.41 -17.59 -5.55
CA HIS A 40 3.35 -16.48 -5.39
C HIS A 40 3.14 -15.79 -4.04
N ARG A 41 1.89 -15.50 -3.65
CA ARG A 41 1.54 -14.90 -2.36
C ARG A 41 1.89 -15.81 -1.18
N LEU A 42 1.65 -17.10 -1.29
CA LEU A 42 1.93 -18.10 -0.25
C LEU A 42 3.42 -18.42 -0.15
N LEU A 43 4.14 -18.40 -1.28
CA LEU A 43 5.60 -18.54 -1.35
C LEU A 43 6.28 -17.29 -0.78
N TRP A 44 5.80 -16.09 -1.12
CA TRP A 44 6.23 -14.84 -0.48
C TRP A 44 5.97 -14.88 1.02
N HIS A 45 4.80 -15.36 1.44
CA HIS A 45 4.50 -15.56 2.86
C HIS A 45 5.40 -16.64 3.49
N ARG A 46 5.77 -17.72 2.80
CA ARG A 46 6.68 -18.73 3.35
C ARG A 46 8.13 -18.24 3.44
N LEU A 47 8.63 -17.53 2.44
CA LEU A 47 9.96 -16.89 2.45
C LEU A 47 10.04 -15.79 3.52
N ARG A 48 8.96 -15.02 3.71
CA ARG A 48 8.84 -13.98 4.74
C ARG A 48 8.75 -14.54 6.17
N TRP A 49 8.46 -15.83 6.32
CA TRP A 49 8.28 -16.49 7.62
C TRP A 49 9.28 -17.63 7.86
N GLN A 50 10.33 -17.79 7.05
CA GLN A 50 11.49 -18.55 7.51
C GLN A 50 12.29 -17.65 8.47
N PRO A 51 12.34 -17.97 9.77
CA PRO A 51 13.37 -17.38 10.61
C PRO A 51 14.70 -17.80 9.99
N ALA A 52 15.62 -16.86 9.81
CA ALA A 52 17.00 -17.13 9.45
C ALA A 52 17.65 -17.98 10.56
N ALA A 53 17.36 -19.28 10.56
CA ALA A 53 18.00 -20.29 11.36
C ALA A 53 19.35 -20.61 10.71
N ARG A 54 20.30 -19.68 10.85
CA ARG A 54 21.78 -19.82 10.84
C ARG A 54 22.46 -18.62 10.19
N ALA A 55 22.98 -17.73 11.04
CA ALA A 55 24.24 -17.05 10.78
C ALA A 55 24.84 -16.54 12.12
N PRO A 56 25.72 -17.31 12.80
CA PRO A 56 26.35 -16.90 14.05
C PRO A 56 27.53 -15.92 13.87
N ALA A 57 27.61 -15.16 12.77
CA ALA A 57 28.75 -14.29 12.47
C ALA A 57 28.44 -12.78 12.47
N ALA A 58 27.15 -12.38 12.44
CA ALA A 58 26.76 -10.97 12.41
C ALA A 58 26.71 -10.31 13.81
N SER A 59 26.54 -11.09 14.87
CA SER A 59 26.50 -10.62 16.26
C SER A 59 27.87 -10.12 16.77
N ALA A 60 28.98 -10.60 16.20
CA ALA A 60 30.32 -10.14 16.57
C ALA A 60 30.58 -8.69 16.10
N ARG A 61 30.09 -8.32 14.91
CA ARG A 61 30.31 -6.96 14.35
C ARG A 61 29.41 -5.89 14.96
N VAL A 62 28.24 -6.27 15.47
CA VAL A 62 27.33 -5.34 16.18
C VAL A 62 27.86 -5.03 17.57
N ALA A 63 28.52 -5.99 18.25
CA ALA A 63 29.16 -5.75 19.54
C ALA A 63 30.30 -4.70 19.47
N ASP A 64 31.08 -4.69 18.39
CA ASP A 64 32.18 -3.72 18.18
C ASP A 64 31.67 -2.29 17.94
N LEU A 65 30.53 -2.13 17.26
CA LEU A 65 29.97 -0.81 16.95
C LEU A 65 29.42 -0.11 18.22
N HIS A 66 28.93 -0.87 19.19
CA HIS A 66 28.49 -0.33 20.48
C HIS A 66 29.65 0.12 21.38
N GLN A 67 30.88 -0.42 21.21
CA GLN A 67 32.05 0.03 21.97
C GLN A 67 32.61 1.38 21.47
N GLN A 68 32.29 1.81 20.26
CA GLN A 68 32.83 3.06 19.68
C GLN A 68 31.98 4.32 19.95
N LEU A 69 30.78 4.17 20.53
CA LEU A 69 29.83 5.26 20.76
C LEU A 69 29.86 6.03 22.12
N PRO A 70 30.74 5.77 23.11
CA PRO A 70 30.75 6.59 24.33
C PRO A 70 31.73 7.78 24.32
N LYS A 71 32.50 8.04 23.26
CA LYS A 71 33.54 9.11 23.26
C LYS A 71 33.13 10.46 22.63
N ARG A 72 31.88 10.64 22.20
CA ARG A 72 31.43 11.88 21.52
C ARG A 72 30.32 12.64 22.24
N ARG A 73 30.23 12.51 23.56
CA ARG A 73 29.35 13.35 24.40
C ARG A 73 30.16 14.07 25.47
N ALA A 74 30.71 15.22 25.10
CA ALA A 74 30.96 16.30 26.04
C ALA A 74 31.00 17.62 25.25
N THR A 75 30.43 18.66 25.89
CA THR A 75 30.46 20.10 25.56
C THR A 75 29.52 20.65 24.48
N LEU A 76 28.33 21.09 24.93
CA LEU A 76 27.87 22.47 24.70
C LEU A 76 26.95 22.91 25.86
N PRO A 77 27.11 24.13 26.42
CA PRO A 77 26.49 24.53 27.67
C PRO A 77 25.07 25.09 27.48
N ALA A 78 24.27 24.93 28.53
CA ALA A 78 22.88 25.34 28.66
C ALA A 78 22.70 26.86 28.65
N LYS A 79 21.65 27.35 27.97
CA LYS A 79 21.01 28.64 28.29
C LYS A 79 19.49 28.64 28.02
N ALA A 80 18.77 28.61 29.13
CA ALA A 80 17.48 29.24 29.45
C ALA A 80 16.16 28.78 28.76
N PRO A 81 15.02 28.89 29.49
CA PRO A 81 13.79 28.17 29.20
C PRO A 81 12.84 29.00 28.33
N GLY A 82 12.11 28.31 27.45
CA GLY A 82 11.00 28.87 26.72
C GLY A 82 9.91 27.81 26.60
N THR A 83 8.83 27.99 27.37
CA THR A 83 7.56 27.29 27.17
C THR A 83 7.09 27.59 25.75
N ALA A 84 7.25 26.63 24.84
CA ALA A 84 6.64 26.65 23.53
C ALA A 84 5.54 25.59 23.51
N ALA A 85 4.30 26.07 23.34
CA ALA A 85 3.11 25.27 23.14
C ALA A 85 3.28 24.29 21.96
N PRO A 86 2.56 23.15 21.95
CA PRO A 86 2.58 22.24 20.81
C PRO A 86 2.13 23.00 19.55
N PRO A 87 2.86 22.90 18.41
CA PRO A 87 2.40 23.54 17.18
C PRO A 87 1.07 22.91 16.77
N GLU A 88 0.03 23.72 16.90
CA GLU A 88 -1.30 23.48 16.38
C GLU A 88 -1.24 23.31 14.86
N SER A 89 -2.14 22.46 14.38
CA SER A 89 -2.29 22.03 13.00
C SER A 89 -2.36 23.21 12.02
N GLU A 90 -1.35 23.35 11.16
CA GLU A 90 -1.46 24.23 9.99
C GLU A 90 -2.41 23.62 8.94
N PRO A 91 -3.17 24.47 8.22
CA PRO A 91 -4.14 24.03 7.23
C PRO A 91 -3.43 23.33 6.06
N LEU A 92 -3.96 22.16 5.70
CA LEU A 92 -3.59 21.36 4.52
C LEU A 92 -4.03 22.06 3.22
N ASP A 93 -3.50 23.24 2.91
CA ASP A 93 -3.75 23.88 1.60
C ASP A 93 -2.90 23.26 0.48
N GLN A 94 -1.90 22.46 0.86
CA GLN A 94 -1.10 21.69 -0.09
C GLN A 94 -1.50 20.21 -0.08
N PRO A 95 -1.69 19.59 -1.25
CA PRO A 95 -1.99 18.16 -1.32
C PRO A 95 -0.88 17.36 -0.63
N PRO A 96 -1.19 16.20 -0.03
CA PRO A 96 -0.22 15.37 0.70
C PRO A 96 0.81 14.68 -0.22
N PHE A 97 0.90 15.12 -1.48
CA PHE A 97 1.79 14.63 -2.53
C PHE A 97 2.22 15.80 -3.42
N GLN A 98 3.39 15.65 -4.05
CA GLN A 98 3.90 16.65 -4.99
C GLN A 98 3.39 16.33 -6.40
N LEU A 99 2.47 17.14 -6.91
CA LEU A 99 1.87 16.93 -8.23
C LEU A 99 2.91 16.86 -9.35
N ALA A 100 3.91 17.74 -9.32
CA ALA A 100 5.01 17.76 -10.28
C ALA A 100 5.83 16.45 -10.29
N HIS A 101 5.94 15.78 -9.14
CA HIS A 101 6.63 14.50 -9.05
C HIS A 101 5.79 13.37 -9.68
N LEU A 102 4.47 13.36 -9.43
CA LEU A 102 3.56 12.43 -10.08
C LEU A 102 3.53 12.64 -11.60
N ASP A 103 3.55 13.90 -12.06
CA ASP A 103 3.63 14.26 -13.47
C ASP A 103 4.92 13.74 -14.11
N ALA A 104 6.05 13.84 -13.40
CA ALA A 104 7.34 13.33 -13.88
C ALA A 104 7.37 11.79 -13.97
N MET A 105 6.68 11.08 -13.07
CA MET A 105 6.71 9.62 -13.03
C MET A 105 5.66 8.95 -13.93
N PHE A 106 4.46 9.53 -14.01
CA PHE A 106 3.30 8.89 -14.64
C PHE A 106 2.72 9.71 -15.81
N GLY A 107 3.37 10.82 -16.17
CA GLY A 107 2.85 11.78 -17.15
C GLY A 107 1.69 12.59 -16.59
N CYS A 108 1.09 13.46 -17.40
CA CYS A 108 0.04 14.40 -16.96
C CYS A 108 -1.38 13.79 -16.92
N ASP A 109 -1.52 12.47 -17.13
CA ASP A 109 -2.83 11.80 -17.08
C ASP A 109 -3.29 11.63 -15.63
N ARG A 110 -4.21 12.50 -15.22
CA ARG A 110 -4.75 12.53 -13.86
C ARG A 110 -5.59 11.31 -13.52
N ARG A 111 -6.23 10.68 -14.50
CA ARG A 111 -7.02 9.46 -14.28
C ARG A 111 -6.07 8.32 -13.94
N LEU A 112 -5.02 8.14 -14.73
CA LEU A 112 -3.97 7.16 -14.46
C LEU A 112 -3.30 7.41 -13.11
N GLN A 113 -2.93 8.66 -12.80
CA GLN A 113 -2.37 9.02 -11.49
C GLN A 113 -3.31 8.66 -10.34
N GLY A 114 -4.61 8.94 -10.49
CA GLY A 114 -5.63 8.58 -9.49
C GLY A 114 -5.77 7.07 -9.31
N GLU A 115 -5.71 6.29 -10.38
CA GLU A 115 -5.74 4.82 -10.33
C GLU A 115 -4.50 4.23 -9.62
N ILE A 116 -3.31 4.76 -9.91
CA ILE A 116 -2.06 4.36 -9.23
C ILE A 116 -2.11 4.70 -7.75
N LEU A 117 -2.56 5.91 -7.39
CA LEU A 117 -2.72 6.30 -6.00
C LEU A 117 -3.78 5.47 -5.28
N ALA A 118 -4.87 5.10 -5.95
CA ALA A 118 -5.88 4.19 -5.40
C ALA A 118 -5.32 2.80 -5.10
N LEU A 119 -4.51 2.24 -6.00
CA LEU A 119 -3.81 0.97 -5.77
C LEU A 119 -2.88 1.07 -4.56
N PHE A 120 -2.05 2.12 -4.50
CA PHE A 120 -1.17 2.38 -3.36
C PHE A 120 -1.95 2.46 -2.03
N MET A 121 -3.09 3.16 -2.03
CA MET A 121 -3.93 3.29 -0.84
C MET A 121 -4.51 1.95 -0.39
N ALA A 122 -4.97 1.12 -1.33
CA ALA A 122 -5.52 -0.19 -1.02
C ALA A 122 -4.47 -1.08 -0.34
N GLU A 123 -3.26 -1.14 -0.88
CA GLU A 123 -2.18 -1.92 -0.27
C GLU A 123 -1.73 -1.33 1.08
N THR A 124 -1.70 0.00 1.21
CA THR A 124 -1.33 0.66 2.47
C THR A 124 -2.36 0.41 3.56
N ARG A 125 -3.66 0.35 3.23
CA ARG A 125 -4.72 -0.06 4.17
C ARG A 125 -4.50 -1.49 4.67
N ASP A 126 -4.14 -2.41 3.80
CA ASP A 126 -3.82 -3.80 4.19
C ASP A 126 -2.62 -3.86 5.15
N ARG A 127 -1.55 -3.13 4.85
CA ARG A 127 -0.37 -3.02 5.73
C ARG A 127 -0.74 -2.42 7.10
N LEU A 128 -1.56 -1.37 7.13
CA LEU A 128 -2.04 -0.77 8.38
C LEU A 128 -2.94 -1.72 9.19
N ALA A 129 -3.76 -2.55 8.53
CA ALA A 129 -4.52 -3.60 9.21
C ALA A 129 -3.59 -4.67 9.80
N GLY A 130 -2.52 -5.04 9.08
CA GLY A 130 -1.48 -5.92 9.57
C GLY A 130 -0.73 -5.35 10.79
N ILE A 131 -0.42 -4.05 10.79
CA ILE A 131 0.18 -3.36 11.94
C ILE A 131 -0.77 -3.40 13.14
N ALA A 132 -2.06 -3.09 12.93
CA ALA A 132 -3.05 -3.16 14.00
C ALA A 132 -3.15 -4.57 14.60
N HIS A 133 -3.12 -5.61 13.77
CA HIS A 133 -3.09 -6.99 14.24
C HIS A 133 -1.84 -7.31 15.04
N ALA A 134 -0.66 -6.95 14.54
CA ALA A 134 0.60 -7.15 15.24
C ALA A 134 0.64 -6.43 16.60
N LEU A 135 0.09 -5.21 16.67
CA LEU A 135 -0.04 -4.43 17.91
C LEU A 135 -1.01 -5.04 18.94
N ARG A 136 -2.08 -5.71 18.49
CA ARG A 136 -2.98 -6.48 19.37
C ARG A 136 -2.30 -7.72 19.94
N CYS A 137 -1.44 -8.35 19.16
CA CYS A 137 -0.64 -9.49 19.59
C CYS A 137 0.68 -9.09 20.29
N GLU A 138 0.90 -7.79 20.54
CA GLU A 138 2.12 -7.25 21.16
C GLU A 138 3.42 -7.63 20.43
N ARG A 139 3.33 -7.88 19.12
CA ARG A 139 4.46 -8.25 18.27
C ARG A 139 5.00 -7.02 17.54
N LEU A 140 6.07 -6.45 18.07
CA LEU A 140 6.69 -5.24 17.51
C LEU A 140 7.47 -5.47 16.22
N ALA A 141 8.17 -6.59 16.07
CA ALA A 141 8.97 -6.85 14.88
C ALA A 141 8.14 -6.90 13.58
N PRO A 142 6.99 -7.61 13.51
CA PRO A 142 6.11 -7.57 12.34
C PRO A 142 5.51 -6.19 12.07
N ALA A 143 5.10 -5.46 13.13
CA ALA A 143 4.56 -4.12 12.99
C ALA A 143 5.60 -3.16 12.38
N ARG A 144 6.85 -3.26 12.82
CA ARG A 144 7.98 -2.50 12.27
C ARG A 144 8.26 -2.85 10.81
N MET A 145 8.25 -4.13 10.45
CA MET A 145 8.45 -4.56 9.06
C MET A 145 7.39 -3.98 8.13
N LEU A 146 6.12 -4.03 8.53
CA LEU A 146 5.02 -3.45 7.75
C LEU A 146 5.12 -1.92 7.66
N ALA A 147 5.56 -1.26 8.74
CA ALA A 147 5.83 0.18 8.71
C ALA A 147 6.97 0.51 7.73
N GLN A 148 8.02 -0.32 7.66
CA GLN A 148 9.10 -0.15 6.69
C GLN A 148 8.62 -0.31 5.25
N GLU A 149 7.75 -1.29 4.97
CA GLU A 149 7.15 -1.43 3.63
C GLU A 149 6.37 -0.17 3.21
N ILE A 150 5.69 0.50 4.16
CA ILE A 150 5.03 1.79 3.90
C ILE A 150 6.06 2.90 3.64
N VAL A 151 7.21 2.91 4.32
CA VAL A 151 8.30 3.86 4.04
C VAL A 151 8.76 3.71 2.60
N ASP A 152 9.02 2.48 2.16
CA ASP A 152 9.60 2.18 0.86
C ASP A 152 8.63 2.53 -0.28
N SER A 153 7.36 2.12 -0.15
CA SER A 153 6.32 2.43 -1.14
C SER A 153 5.98 3.93 -1.19
N SER A 154 5.92 4.59 -0.03
CA SER A 154 5.72 6.05 0.03
C SER A 154 6.89 6.82 -0.57
N ALA A 155 8.12 6.30 -0.43
CA ALA A 155 9.32 6.88 -1.06
C ALA A 155 9.21 6.82 -2.58
N ALA A 156 8.81 5.67 -3.12
CA ALA A 156 8.74 5.43 -4.55
C ALA A 156 7.70 6.33 -5.24
N ILE A 157 6.65 6.75 -4.53
CA ILE A 157 5.58 7.60 -5.08
C ILE A 157 5.77 9.10 -4.72
N GLY A 158 6.73 9.42 -3.85
CA GLY A 158 6.96 10.81 -3.40
C GLY A 158 5.95 11.31 -2.36
N LEU A 159 5.36 10.41 -1.57
CA LEU A 159 4.41 10.72 -0.49
C LEU A 159 5.16 11.05 0.81
N LEU A 160 5.88 12.17 0.82
CA LEU A 160 6.78 12.55 1.92
C LEU A 160 6.12 12.61 3.31
N PRO A 161 4.91 13.17 3.49
CA PRO A 161 4.27 13.21 4.80
C PRO A 161 3.99 11.81 5.37
N LEU A 162 3.49 10.91 4.51
CA LEU A 162 3.19 9.53 4.88
C LEU A 162 4.49 8.75 5.16
N GLN A 163 5.52 8.95 4.34
CA GLN A 163 6.84 8.37 4.53
C GLN A 163 7.46 8.77 5.88
N ALA A 164 7.38 10.05 6.26
CA ALA A 164 7.93 10.54 7.52
C ALA A 164 7.27 9.88 8.73
N LEU A 165 5.94 9.76 8.72
CA LEU A 165 5.19 9.06 9.76
C LEU A 165 5.54 7.58 9.84
N ALA A 166 5.68 6.91 8.69
CA ALA A 166 6.05 5.52 8.64
C ALA A 166 7.48 5.27 9.17
N ARG A 167 8.43 6.17 8.88
CA ARG A 167 9.79 6.12 9.46
C ARG A 167 9.76 6.29 10.98
N GLN A 168 8.95 7.22 11.50
CA GLN A 168 8.76 7.36 12.95
C GLN A 168 8.22 6.07 13.57
N ALA A 169 7.27 5.40 12.90
CA ALA A 169 6.74 4.11 13.35
C ALA A 169 7.82 3.01 13.36
N VAL A 170 8.69 2.97 12.34
CA VAL A 170 9.84 2.05 12.32
C VAL A 170 10.77 2.30 13.51
N HIS A 171 11.10 3.56 13.80
CA HIS A 171 11.93 3.93 14.95
C HIS A 171 11.29 3.54 16.28
N ALA A 172 10.00 3.84 16.48
CA ALA A 172 9.27 3.41 17.68
C ALA A 172 9.30 1.89 17.86
N GLY A 173 9.19 1.13 16.75
CA GLY A 173 9.33 -0.32 16.75
C GLY A 173 10.74 -0.83 17.06
N PHE A 174 11.81 -0.06 16.85
CA PHE A 174 13.16 -0.38 17.33
C PHE A 174 13.36 -0.02 18.80
N SER A 175 12.76 1.08 19.24
CA SER A 175 12.79 1.54 20.64
C SER A 175 11.87 0.72 21.58
N ASN A 176 11.17 -0.28 21.05
CA ASN A 176 10.17 -1.08 21.75
C ASN A 176 9.00 -0.30 22.38
N ASP A 177 8.68 0.88 21.83
CA ASP A 177 7.60 1.72 22.34
C ASP A 177 6.27 1.40 21.64
N ILE A 178 5.51 0.47 22.24
CA ILE A 178 4.17 0.06 21.75
C ILE A 178 3.19 1.24 21.80
N GLY A 179 3.31 2.13 22.80
CA GLY A 179 2.42 3.27 22.97
C GLY A 179 2.58 4.28 21.84
N ALA A 180 3.83 4.68 21.57
CA ALA A 180 4.16 5.52 20.42
C ALA A 180 3.76 4.87 19.10
N LEU A 181 3.97 3.55 18.95
CA LEU A 181 3.60 2.85 17.72
C LEU A 181 2.08 2.83 17.48
N ARG A 182 1.26 2.66 18.53
CA ARG A 182 -0.22 2.79 18.45
C ARG A 182 -0.64 4.20 18.06
N HIS A 183 -0.01 5.21 18.65
CA HIS A 183 -0.28 6.60 18.29
C HIS A 183 0.08 6.90 16.83
N LEU A 184 1.25 6.44 16.37
CA LEU A 184 1.71 6.60 15.00
C LEU A 184 0.85 5.81 14.00
N HIS A 185 0.35 4.63 14.36
CA HIS A 185 -0.62 3.89 13.56
C HIS A 185 -1.91 4.70 13.32
N ALA A 186 -2.46 5.34 14.36
CA ALA A 186 -3.60 6.23 14.21
C ALA A 186 -3.30 7.46 13.33
N ARG A 187 -2.10 8.03 13.43
CA ARG A 187 -1.67 9.14 12.56
C ARG A 187 -1.51 8.72 11.11
N LEU A 188 -0.99 7.52 10.85
CA LEU A 188 -0.89 6.96 9.50
C LEU A 188 -2.28 6.75 8.88
N LEU A 189 -3.26 6.28 9.64
CA LEU A 189 -4.65 6.18 9.17
C LEU A 189 -5.22 7.55 8.77
N LYS A 190 -5.00 8.59 9.59
CA LYS A 190 -5.43 9.96 9.26
C LYS A 190 -4.75 10.50 8.01
N ALA A 191 -3.45 10.26 7.85
CA ALA A 191 -2.70 10.66 6.66
C ALA A 191 -3.22 9.96 5.39
N LEU A 192 -3.60 8.69 5.51
CA LEU A 192 -4.18 7.93 4.40
C LEU A 192 -5.58 8.42 4.01
N GLU A 193 -6.37 8.86 4.98
CA GLU A 193 -7.67 9.50 4.74
C GLU A 193 -7.50 10.85 4.01
N ALA A 194 -6.56 11.69 4.44
CA ALA A 194 -6.24 12.94 3.75
C ALA A 194 -5.76 12.69 2.31
N LEU A 195 -4.97 11.63 2.08
CA LEU A 195 -4.58 11.21 0.74
C LEU A 195 -5.80 10.80 -0.10
N SER A 196 -6.74 10.04 0.47
CA SER A 196 -7.98 9.64 -0.21
C SER A 196 -8.78 10.86 -0.67
N GLN A 197 -8.94 11.86 0.19
CA GLN A 197 -9.64 13.10 -0.14
C GLN A 197 -8.95 13.88 -1.27
N ALA A 198 -7.62 13.96 -1.22
CA ALA A 198 -6.83 14.64 -2.26
C ALA A 198 -6.88 13.90 -3.61
N VAL A 199 -6.92 12.56 -3.62
CA VAL A 199 -7.11 11.76 -4.85
C VAL A 199 -8.49 12.00 -5.45
N THR A 200 -9.53 12.05 -4.61
CA THR A 200 -10.88 12.39 -5.09
C THR A 200 -10.92 13.78 -5.72
N ALA A 201 -10.28 14.78 -5.08
CA ALA A 201 -10.17 16.14 -5.64
C ALA A 201 -9.42 16.18 -6.98
N LEU A 202 -8.36 15.38 -7.12
CA LEU A 202 -7.61 15.25 -8.36
C LEU A 202 -8.48 14.73 -9.51
N GLN A 203 -9.30 13.71 -9.24
CA GLN A 203 -10.17 13.09 -10.23
C GLN A 203 -11.36 13.98 -10.59
N THR A 204 -11.96 14.67 -9.63
CA THR A 204 -13.09 15.58 -9.89
C THR A 204 -12.68 16.81 -10.69
N ALA A 205 -11.48 17.35 -10.44
CA ALA A 205 -10.93 18.45 -11.23
C ALA A 205 -10.79 18.09 -12.72
N THR A 206 -10.52 16.83 -13.04
CA THR A 206 -10.41 16.37 -14.43
C THR A 206 -11.73 16.14 -15.14
N ALA A 207 -12.74 15.65 -14.42
CA ALA A 207 -14.08 15.52 -14.97
C ALA A 207 -14.61 16.90 -15.41
N LEU A 208 -14.43 17.93 -14.56
CA LEU A 208 -14.85 19.29 -14.86
C LEU A 208 -14.11 19.92 -16.05
N ALA A 209 -12.80 19.65 -16.17
CA ALA A 209 -12.00 20.15 -17.29
C ALA A 209 -12.43 19.54 -18.63
N HIS A 210 -12.73 18.23 -18.65
CA HIS A 210 -13.20 17.55 -19.85
C HIS A 210 -14.59 18.00 -20.30
N ASP A 211 -15.51 18.22 -19.35
CA ASP A 211 -16.84 18.74 -19.67
C ASP A 211 -16.74 20.15 -20.28
N CYS A 212 -15.88 21.03 -19.76
CA CYS A 212 -15.71 22.39 -20.27
C CYS A 212 -15.13 22.45 -21.69
N ASP A 213 -14.24 21.53 -22.06
CA ASP A 213 -13.68 21.46 -23.42
C ASP A 213 -14.71 20.89 -24.41
N ASP A 214 -15.57 19.95 -24.00
CA ASP A 214 -16.64 19.42 -24.85
C ASP A 214 -17.72 20.49 -25.18
N PHE A 215 -18.01 21.38 -24.22
CA PHE A 215 -18.90 22.53 -24.45
C PHE A 215 -18.28 23.61 -25.36
N ARG A 216 -16.95 23.71 -25.45
CA ARG A 216 -16.27 24.67 -26.35
C ARG A 216 -16.15 24.19 -27.79
N HIS A 217 -16.29 22.90 -28.04
CA HIS A 217 -16.14 22.30 -29.38
C HIS A 217 -17.46 22.00 -30.09
N ARG A 218 -18.62 22.34 -29.52
CA ARG A 218 -19.89 22.31 -30.24
C ARG A 218 -20.16 23.66 -30.94
N PRO A 219 -20.16 23.69 -32.29
CA PRO A 219 -20.62 24.85 -33.06
C PRO A 219 -22.14 25.04 -32.99
#